data_AF-A0A7L4PXI6-F1
#
_entry.id   AF-A0A7L4PXI6-F1
#
_cell.length_a   1.000
_cell.length_b   1.000
_cell.length_c   1.000
_cell.angle_alpha   90.00
_cell.angle_beta   90.00
_cell.angle_gamma   90.00
#
_symmetry.space_group_name_H-M   'P 1'
#
loop_
_entity.id
_entity.type
_entity.pdbx_description
1 polymer ?
#
loop_
_entity_poly.entity_id
_entity_poly.type
_entity_poly.pdbx_seq_one_letter_code
_entity_poly.pdbx_strand_id
1 'polypeptide(L)'
;KTPAAQGLIRELAGEGHEIGVHGSYRSFADGDLLAREKARIEEIAGRPAAGIRQHHLNLAVPGTWELQANAGFAYDTSLGFKDRPGFRWGTCFPLYPETAKGPLPLLELPLAVMDITVPGGPAGWEACRAVAETVAAAGGLLVLLWHPPVFNPLEMPGAGDLCARVIRHARERGAWTATAGAIAAWWRRRTASPVGWAAGDGTLRLSFPAGGEGTAADILLPPGCTAAVPGQARLLYSDGPRLRVAPLPGTELPAILEMKYTCS
;
A
#
# COMPACT_ATOMS: atom_id res chain seq x y z
N LYS A 1 2.70 -20.41 -20.69
CA LYS A 1 4.02 -20.15 -20.03
C LYS A 1 4.91 -21.37 -20.17
N THR A 2 6.21 -21.20 -20.40
CA THR A 2 7.17 -22.33 -20.54
C THR A 2 7.26 -23.16 -19.26
N PRO A 3 7.68 -24.44 -19.32
CA PRO A 3 7.88 -25.27 -18.12
C PRO A 3 8.82 -24.63 -17.09
N ALA A 4 9.91 -24.01 -17.55
CA ALA A 4 10.85 -23.29 -16.69
C ALA A 4 10.18 -22.13 -15.94
N ALA A 5 9.40 -21.29 -16.63
CA ALA A 5 8.68 -20.19 -15.99
C ALA A 5 7.61 -20.69 -14.99
N GLN A 6 6.95 -21.81 -15.29
CA GLN A 6 6.01 -22.43 -14.35
C GLN A 6 6.71 -23.04 -13.13
N GLY A 7 7.91 -23.58 -13.30
CA GLY A 7 8.77 -24.03 -12.19
C GLY A 7 9.13 -22.88 -11.27
N LEU A 8 9.62 -21.78 -11.82
CA LEU A 8 10.00 -20.59 -11.05
C LEU A 8 8.81 -19.98 -10.28
N ILE A 9 7.62 -19.91 -10.88
CA ILE A 9 6.42 -19.42 -10.18
C ILE A 9 6.11 -20.30 -8.96
N ARG A 10 6.21 -21.62 -9.10
CA ARG A 10 5.97 -22.57 -7.99
C ARG A 10 7.01 -22.43 -6.88
N GLU A 11 8.28 -22.28 -7.25
CA GLU A 11 9.39 -22.07 -6.32
C GLU A 11 9.17 -20.80 -5.50
N LEU A 12 8.97 -19.65 -6.16
CA LEU A 12 8.72 -18.38 -5.49
C LEU A 12 7.47 -18.44 -4.58
N ALA A 13 6.40 -19.09 -5.05
CA ALA A 13 5.20 -19.29 -4.24
C ALA A 13 5.47 -20.13 -2.99
N GLY A 14 6.30 -21.18 -3.12
CA GLY A 14 6.72 -22.06 -2.03
C GLY A 14 7.64 -21.39 -1.01
N GLU A 15 8.44 -20.42 -1.45
CA GLU A 15 9.27 -19.55 -0.59
C GLU A 15 8.46 -18.45 0.13
N GLY A 16 7.16 -18.36 -0.15
CA GLY A 16 6.26 -17.40 0.49
C GLY A 16 6.17 -16.05 -0.21
N HIS A 17 6.75 -15.89 -1.40
CA HIS A 17 6.54 -14.69 -2.20
C HIS A 17 5.09 -14.56 -2.65
N GLU A 18 4.60 -13.33 -2.72
CA GLU A 18 3.30 -13.04 -3.30
C GLU A 18 3.36 -13.19 -4.83
N ILE A 19 2.41 -13.97 -5.38
CA ILE A 19 2.23 -14.12 -6.82
C ILE A 19 0.97 -13.37 -7.25
N GLY A 20 1.15 -12.31 -8.03
CA GLY A 20 0.07 -11.56 -8.67
C GLY A 20 -0.04 -11.86 -10.17
N VAL A 21 -1.10 -11.36 -10.79
CA VAL A 21 -1.30 -11.46 -12.24
C VAL A 21 -0.70 -10.23 -12.93
N HIS A 22 0.19 -10.47 -13.88
CA HIS A 22 0.53 -9.45 -14.86
C HIS A 22 -0.36 -9.63 -16.09
N GLY A 23 -1.45 -8.86 -16.15
CA GLY A 23 -2.47 -9.01 -17.19
C GLY A 23 -1.88 -8.75 -18.57
N SER A 24 -2.27 -9.56 -19.57
CA SER A 24 -1.77 -9.35 -20.93
C SER A 24 -2.26 -8.03 -21.53
N TYR A 25 -1.66 -7.64 -22.66
CA TYR A 25 -1.88 -6.33 -23.28
C TYR A 25 -3.36 -5.97 -23.49
N ARG A 26 -4.21 -6.95 -23.82
CA ARG A 26 -5.65 -6.75 -24.09
C ARG A 26 -6.56 -7.01 -22.90
N SER A 27 -6.07 -7.68 -21.85
CA SER A 27 -6.89 -8.11 -20.71
C SER A 27 -7.50 -6.95 -19.92
N PHE A 28 -6.96 -5.73 -20.02
CA PHE A 28 -7.55 -4.53 -19.41
C PHE A 28 -8.95 -4.16 -19.94
N ALA A 29 -9.33 -4.70 -21.11
CA ALA A 29 -10.60 -4.47 -21.78
C ALA A 29 -11.35 -5.78 -22.11
N ASP A 30 -10.86 -6.92 -21.64
CA ASP A 30 -11.42 -8.25 -21.90
C ASP A 30 -11.48 -9.05 -20.59
N GLY A 31 -12.66 -9.06 -19.96
CA GLY A 31 -12.89 -9.71 -18.67
C GLY A 31 -12.73 -11.22 -18.70
N ASP A 32 -13.12 -11.86 -19.80
CA ASP A 32 -13.01 -13.32 -19.94
C ASP A 32 -11.55 -13.74 -20.09
N LEU A 33 -10.77 -12.98 -20.88
CA LEU A 33 -9.32 -13.17 -20.97
C LEU A 33 -8.67 -12.98 -19.60
N LEU A 34 -9.02 -11.90 -18.90
CA LEU A 34 -8.48 -11.59 -17.59
C LEU A 34 -8.77 -12.71 -16.56
N ALA A 35 -10.01 -13.22 -16.53
CA ALA A 35 -10.41 -14.31 -15.65
C ALA A 35 -9.65 -15.60 -15.97
N ARG A 36 -9.47 -15.95 -17.25
CA ARG A 36 -8.68 -17.11 -17.67
C ARG A 36 -7.21 -16.97 -17.28
N GLU A 37 -6.62 -15.79 -17.44
CA GLU A 37 -5.24 -15.51 -17.07
C GLU A 37 -5.03 -15.64 -15.56
N LYS A 38 -5.97 -15.10 -14.77
CA LYS A 38 -5.96 -15.26 -13.31
C LYS A 38 -6.01 -16.74 -12.92
N ALA A 39 -7.00 -17.47 -13.41
CA ALA A 39 -7.16 -18.90 -13.11
C ALA A 39 -5.90 -19.70 -13.46
N ARG A 40 -5.26 -19.39 -14.60
CA ARG A 40 -4.02 -20.06 -15.01
C ARG A 40 -2.85 -19.75 -14.08
N ILE A 41 -2.72 -18.52 -13.58
CA ILE A 41 -1.68 -18.17 -12.61
C ILE A 41 -1.92 -18.88 -11.28
N GLU A 42 -3.17 -18.90 -10.81
CA GLU A 42 -3.56 -19.59 -9.57
C GLU A 42 -3.29 -21.09 -9.63
N GLU A 43 -3.61 -21.73 -10.76
CA GLU A 43 -3.31 -23.15 -11.01
C GLU A 43 -1.81 -23.43 -10.93
N ILE A 44 -0.98 -22.60 -11.57
CA ILE A 44 0.48 -22.79 -11.57
C ILE A 44 1.05 -22.53 -10.16
N ALA A 45 0.62 -21.46 -9.49
CA ALA A 45 1.14 -21.08 -8.18
C ALA A 45 0.61 -21.96 -7.03
N GLY A 46 -0.47 -22.71 -7.26
CA GLY A 46 -1.13 -23.52 -6.23
C GLY A 46 -1.81 -22.69 -5.14
N ARG A 47 -2.09 -21.41 -5.40
CA ARG A 47 -2.65 -20.47 -4.42
C ARG A 47 -3.36 -19.29 -5.11
N PRO A 48 -4.29 -18.60 -4.41
CA PRO A 48 -5.00 -17.44 -4.98
C PRO A 48 -4.07 -16.30 -5.37
N ALA A 49 -4.37 -15.63 -6.48
CA ALA A 49 -3.65 -14.47 -6.99
C ALA A 49 -4.48 -13.22 -6.67
N ALA A 50 -4.22 -12.63 -5.51
CA ALA A 50 -4.99 -11.50 -4.99
C ALA A 50 -4.76 -10.20 -5.78
N GLY A 51 -3.56 -10.02 -6.33
CA GLY A 51 -3.15 -8.78 -6.99
C GLY A 51 -3.11 -8.84 -8.51
N ILE A 52 -3.27 -7.67 -9.11
CA ILE A 52 -3.03 -7.47 -10.54
C ILE A 52 -2.21 -6.20 -10.84
N ARG A 53 -1.50 -6.25 -11.97
CA ARG A 53 -1.00 -5.08 -12.69
C ARG A 53 -1.13 -5.30 -14.19
N GLN A 54 -1.72 -4.35 -14.90
CA GLN A 54 -1.89 -4.43 -16.35
C GLN A 54 -0.58 -4.13 -17.10
N HIS A 55 -0.37 -4.87 -18.19
CA HIS A 55 0.74 -4.59 -19.12
C HIS A 55 0.65 -3.15 -19.65
N HIS A 56 1.82 -2.50 -19.70
CA HIS A 56 1.95 -1.07 -20.03
C HIS A 56 1.15 -0.12 -19.14
N LEU A 57 0.72 -0.52 -17.93
CA LEU A 57 -0.18 0.30 -17.11
C LEU A 57 -1.46 0.68 -17.89
N ASN A 58 -1.94 -0.24 -18.74
CA ASN A 58 -3.18 -0.04 -19.48
C ASN A 58 -4.35 -0.02 -18.51
N LEU A 59 -5.06 1.11 -18.48
CA LEU A 59 -6.11 1.37 -17.51
C LEU A 59 -7.17 2.26 -18.17
N ALA A 60 -8.30 1.66 -18.55
CA ALA A 60 -9.50 2.37 -18.98
C ALA A 60 -10.37 2.59 -17.75
N VAL A 61 -10.47 3.83 -17.28
CA VAL A 61 -11.22 4.16 -16.06
C VAL A 61 -12.71 4.42 -16.40
N PRO A 62 -13.68 3.82 -15.69
CA PRO A 62 -13.52 2.81 -14.63
C PRO A 62 -13.50 1.35 -15.14
N GLY A 63 -13.74 1.11 -16.44
CA GLY A 63 -14.01 -0.23 -16.98
C GLY A 63 -12.96 -1.31 -16.65
N THR A 64 -11.66 -1.00 -16.69
CA THR A 64 -10.61 -1.95 -16.30
C THR A 64 -10.74 -2.37 -14.83
N TRP A 65 -11.02 -1.42 -13.93
CA TRP A 65 -11.22 -1.73 -12.51
C TRP A 65 -12.48 -2.55 -12.29
N GLU A 66 -13.56 -2.29 -13.04
CA GLU A 66 -14.78 -3.11 -12.98
C GLU A 66 -14.49 -4.56 -13.39
N LEU A 67 -13.74 -4.76 -14.49
CA LEU A 67 -13.32 -6.09 -14.93
C LEU A 67 -12.45 -6.80 -13.89
N GLN A 68 -11.51 -6.08 -13.27
CA GLN A 68 -10.64 -6.61 -12.23
C GLN A 68 -11.41 -6.98 -10.96
N ALA A 69 -12.36 -6.14 -10.53
CA ALA A 69 -13.24 -6.42 -9.40
C ALA A 69 -14.11 -7.66 -9.68
N ASN A 70 -14.69 -7.77 -10.88
CA ASN A 70 -15.50 -8.92 -11.30
C ASN A 70 -14.69 -10.22 -11.39
N ALA A 71 -13.41 -10.14 -11.79
CA ALA A 71 -12.49 -11.27 -11.76
C ALA A 71 -12.04 -11.64 -10.32
N GLY A 72 -12.48 -10.90 -9.30
CA GLY A 72 -12.21 -11.16 -7.90
C GLY A 72 -10.78 -10.78 -7.47
N PHE A 73 -10.16 -9.80 -8.12
CA PHE A 73 -8.91 -9.24 -7.60
C PHE A 73 -9.17 -8.42 -6.34
N ALA A 74 -8.24 -8.52 -5.39
CA ALA A 74 -8.26 -7.74 -4.18
C ALA A 74 -7.66 -6.35 -4.39
N TYR A 75 -6.62 -6.22 -5.22
CA TYR A 75 -5.96 -4.94 -5.43
C TYR A 75 -5.37 -4.84 -6.84
N ASP A 76 -5.20 -3.60 -7.30
CA ASP A 76 -4.52 -3.24 -8.55
C ASP A 76 -3.36 -2.27 -8.26
N THR A 77 -2.33 -2.31 -9.10
CA THR A 77 -1.16 -1.39 -9.05
C THR A 77 -0.92 -0.74 -10.43
N SER A 78 -1.96 -0.61 -11.25
CA SER A 78 -1.82 -0.12 -12.63
C SER A 78 -1.93 1.40 -12.73
N LEU A 79 -2.42 2.10 -11.70
CA LEU A 79 -2.49 3.56 -11.69
C LEU A 79 -1.11 4.18 -11.47
N GLY A 80 -0.37 4.40 -12.55
CA GLY A 80 0.93 5.09 -12.56
C GLY A 80 1.20 5.83 -13.86
N PHE A 81 2.27 6.61 -13.88
CA PHE A 81 2.80 7.24 -15.09
C PHE A 81 3.65 6.25 -15.90
N LYS A 82 3.57 6.35 -17.24
CA LYS A 82 4.34 5.50 -18.15
C LYS A 82 5.69 6.13 -18.54
N ASP A 83 5.87 7.41 -18.23
CA ASP A 83 6.90 8.30 -18.76
C ASP A 83 7.74 8.99 -17.68
N ARG A 84 7.35 8.92 -16.40
CA ARG A 84 8.04 9.58 -15.29
C ARG A 84 7.70 8.96 -13.93
N PRO A 85 8.53 9.16 -12.89
CA PRO A 85 8.16 8.88 -11.50
C PRO A 85 7.12 9.88 -10.97
N GLY A 86 6.30 9.46 -10.01
CA GLY A 86 5.30 10.27 -9.32
C GLY A 86 3.90 9.65 -9.33
N PHE A 87 2.91 10.42 -8.87
CA PHE A 87 1.55 9.94 -8.65
C PHE A 87 0.59 10.45 -9.72
N ARG A 88 0.09 9.55 -10.58
CA ARG A 88 -0.81 9.91 -11.71
C ARG A 88 -2.08 10.63 -11.29
N TRP A 89 -2.59 10.33 -10.09
CA TRP A 89 -3.77 10.97 -9.50
C TRP A 89 -3.44 11.87 -8.30
N GLY A 90 -2.18 12.29 -8.16
CA GLY A 90 -1.77 13.21 -7.10
C GLY A 90 -1.88 12.62 -5.68
N THR A 91 -2.08 11.31 -5.55
CA THR A 91 -2.19 10.62 -4.26
C THR A 91 -1.19 9.47 -4.17
N CYS A 92 -0.55 9.37 -3.00
CA CYS A 92 0.24 8.22 -2.59
C CYS A 92 -0.53 7.30 -1.64
N PHE A 93 -1.84 7.51 -1.46
CA PHE A 93 -2.67 6.67 -0.60
C PHE A 93 -3.47 5.66 -1.43
N PRO A 94 -3.61 4.42 -0.94
CA PRO A 94 -4.58 3.48 -1.46
C PRO A 94 -5.99 4.05 -1.50
N LEU A 95 -6.76 3.71 -2.52
CA LEU A 95 -8.14 4.16 -2.71
C LEU A 95 -9.01 3.04 -3.26
N TYR A 96 -10.29 3.08 -2.94
CA TYR A 96 -11.29 2.26 -3.62
C TYR A 96 -11.81 3.04 -4.82
N PRO A 97 -11.67 2.53 -6.05
CA PRO A 97 -12.20 3.21 -7.22
C PRO A 97 -13.72 3.35 -7.13
N GLU A 98 -14.21 4.55 -7.40
CA GLU A 98 -15.63 4.87 -7.44
C GLU A 98 -16.15 4.77 -8.87
N THR A 99 -17.35 4.20 -9.04
CA THR A 99 -18.04 4.09 -10.33
C THR A 99 -19.44 4.67 -10.24
N ALA A 100 -20.16 4.71 -11.37
CA ALA A 100 -21.58 5.08 -11.36
C ALA A 100 -22.45 4.13 -10.50
N LYS A 101 -21.95 2.93 -10.16
CA LYS A 101 -22.65 1.92 -9.34
C LYS A 101 -22.21 1.92 -7.88
N GLY A 102 -21.30 2.81 -7.48
CA GLY A 102 -20.69 2.82 -6.16
C GLY A 102 -19.21 2.42 -6.15
N PRO A 103 -18.60 2.31 -4.97
CA PRO A 103 -17.22 1.89 -4.80
C PRO A 103 -17.03 0.42 -5.16
N LEU A 104 -15.93 0.10 -5.84
CA LEU A 104 -15.58 -1.28 -6.17
C LEU A 104 -14.91 -2.00 -4.98
N PRO A 105 -15.10 -3.32 -4.83
CA PRO A 105 -14.38 -4.13 -3.84
C PRO A 105 -12.90 -4.38 -4.22
N LEU A 106 -12.29 -3.47 -4.96
CA LEU A 106 -10.92 -3.50 -5.46
C LEU A 106 -10.16 -2.33 -4.85
N LEU A 107 -9.00 -2.57 -4.25
CA LEU A 107 -8.15 -1.50 -3.72
C LEU A 107 -7.08 -1.13 -4.75
N GLU A 108 -7.08 0.11 -5.24
CA GLU A 108 -5.99 0.63 -6.05
C GLU A 108 -4.83 1.02 -5.12
N LEU A 109 -3.63 0.57 -5.47
CA LEU A 109 -2.36 0.91 -4.82
C LEU A 109 -1.52 1.72 -5.83
N PRO A 110 -1.56 3.06 -5.79
CA PRO A 110 -0.97 3.91 -6.82
C PRO A 110 0.53 3.62 -7.01
N LEU A 111 0.92 3.30 -8.25
CA LEU A 111 2.31 3.09 -8.63
C LEU A 111 3.06 4.41 -8.65
N ALA A 112 4.14 4.49 -7.88
CA ALA A 112 4.91 5.73 -7.71
C ALA A 112 6.17 5.77 -8.57
N VAL A 113 6.91 4.66 -8.65
CA VAL A 113 8.18 4.60 -9.38
C VAL A 113 8.25 3.30 -10.15
N MET A 114 8.57 3.41 -11.44
CA MET A 114 8.86 2.28 -12.31
C MET A 114 10.24 2.46 -12.91
N ASP A 115 11.10 1.43 -12.83
CA ASP A 115 12.47 1.42 -13.34
C ASP A 115 12.65 2.08 -14.72
N ILE A 116 11.83 1.74 -15.72
CA ILE A 116 11.93 2.27 -17.08
C ILE A 116 11.56 3.77 -17.21
N THR A 117 10.98 4.36 -16.16
CA THR A 117 10.64 5.79 -16.10
C THR A 117 11.70 6.62 -15.38
N VAL A 118 12.67 5.96 -14.74
CA VAL A 118 13.67 6.64 -13.93
C VAL A 118 14.80 7.16 -14.83
N PRO A 119 15.21 8.43 -14.68
CA PRO A 119 16.35 8.96 -15.42
C PRO A 119 17.63 8.16 -15.13
N GLY A 120 18.51 8.03 -16.14
CA GLY A 120 19.81 7.42 -15.95
C GLY A 120 20.75 8.24 -15.05
N GLY A 121 21.76 7.58 -14.49
CA GLY A 121 22.81 8.22 -13.71
C GLY A 121 22.33 8.81 -12.36
N PRO A 122 23.04 9.83 -11.81
CA PRO A 122 22.73 10.40 -10.50
C PRO A 122 21.31 10.98 -10.39
N ALA A 123 20.75 11.47 -11.50
CA ALA A 123 19.41 12.04 -11.54
C ALA A 123 18.32 11.01 -11.18
N GLY A 124 18.54 9.72 -11.47
CA GLY A 124 17.61 8.66 -11.13
C GLY A 124 17.42 8.50 -9.63
N TRP A 125 18.51 8.60 -8.87
CA TRP A 125 18.45 8.58 -7.41
C TRP A 125 17.67 9.78 -6.87
N GLU A 126 17.96 10.99 -7.33
CA GLU A 126 17.27 12.19 -6.85
C GLU A 126 15.77 12.15 -7.14
N ALA A 127 15.37 11.65 -8.32
CA ALA A 127 13.96 11.47 -8.66
C ALA A 127 13.27 10.47 -7.72
N CYS A 128 13.89 9.32 -7.44
CA CYS A 128 13.33 8.32 -6.54
C CYS A 128 13.29 8.81 -5.09
N ARG A 129 14.35 9.50 -4.64
CA ARG A 129 14.45 10.09 -3.30
C ARG A 129 13.35 11.12 -3.08
N ALA A 130 13.13 12.03 -4.02
CA ALA A 130 12.08 13.06 -3.92
C ALA A 130 10.68 12.44 -3.78
N VAL A 131 10.39 11.37 -4.55
CA VAL A 131 9.12 10.63 -4.43
C VAL A 131 9.03 9.96 -3.05
N ALA A 132 10.07 9.27 -2.60
CA ALA A 132 10.07 8.61 -1.29
C ALA A 132 9.91 9.61 -0.13
N GLU A 133 10.53 10.79 -0.21
CA GLU A 133 10.40 11.87 0.78
C GLU A 133 8.99 12.47 0.79
N THR A 134 8.36 12.61 -0.39
CA THR A 134 6.96 13.02 -0.49
C THR A 134 6.03 12.01 0.20
N VAL A 135 6.25 10.71 -0.03
CA VAL A 135 5.48 9.65 0.65
C VAL A 135 5.69 9.69 2.16
N ALA A 136 6.94 9.85 2.61
CA ALA A 136 7.27 9.89 4.04
C ALA A 136 6.61 11.09 4.72
N ALA A 137 6.64 12.28 4.09
CA ALA A 137 6.00 13.49 4.61
C ALA A 137 4.47 13.34 4.71
N ALA A 138 3.86 12.65 3.75
CA ALA A 138 2.42 12.38 3.77
C ALA A 138 2.03 11.21 4.71
N GLY A 139 2.95 10.31 5.05
CA GLY A 139 2.64 9.04 5.70
C GLY A 139 1.90 8.05 4.78
N GLY A 140 2.18 8.11 3.48
CA GLY A 140 1.49 7.33 2.44
C GLY A 140 2.16 6.00 2.10
N LEU A 141 1.80 5.47 0.92
CA LEU A 141 2.33 4.24 0.35
C LEU A 141 3.31 4.55 -0.79
N LEU A 142 4.46 3.87 -0.79
CA LEU A 142 5.42 3.87 -1.88
C LEU A 142 5.37 2.52 -2.61
N VAL A 143 4.76 2.47 -3.80
CA VAL A 143 4.77 1.29 -4.67
C VAL A 143 5.88 1.43 -5.71
N LEU A 144 6.70 0.38 -5.81
CA LEU A 144 7.86 0.29 -6.69
C LEU A 144 7.65 -0.82 -7.73
N LEU A 145 7.93 -0.55 -9.00
CA LEU A 145 7.88 -1.53 -10.10
C LEU A 145 9.25 -1.68 -10.77
N TRP A 146 9.85 -2.86 -10.64
CA TRP A 146 11.13 -3.21 -11.24
C TRP A 146 10.99 -4.48 -12.07
N HIS A 147 11.58 -4.48 -13.27
CA HIS A 147 11.55 -5.60 -14.19
C HIS A 147 12.85 -6.43 -14.05
N PRO A 148 12.79 -7.77 -14.16
CA PRO A 148 13.96 -8.64 -14.00
C PRO A 148 15.23 -8.23 -14.79
N PRO A 149 15.15 -7.72 -16.04
CA PRO A 149 16.35 -7.35 -16.80
C PRO A 149 17.26 -6.33 -16.11
N VAL A 150 16.72 -5.43 -15.28
CA VAL A 150 17.54 -4.44 -14.57
C VAL A 150 18.46 -5.06 -13.51
N PHE A 151 18.20 -6.30 -13.11
CA PHE A 151 19.05 -7.07 -12.19
C PHE A 151 20.08 -7.95 -12.91
N ASN A 152 20.11 -7.94 -14.25
CA ASN A 152 21.12 -8.64 -15.01
C ASN A 152 22.34 -7.72 -15.21
N PRO A 153 23.47 -7.94 -14.51
CA PRO A 153 24.64 -7.06 -14.61
C PRO A 153 25.33 -7.13 -15.98
N LEU A 154 25.06 -8.15 -16.80
CA LEU A 154 25.59 -8.24 -18.17
C LEU A 154 24.83 -7.35 -19.14
N GLU A 155 23.53 -7.15 -18.92
CA GLU A 155 22.67 -6.31 -19.78
C GLU A 155 22.53 -4.88 -19.23
N MET A 156 22.41 -4.74 -17.91
CA MET A 156 22.13 -3.47 -17.24
C MET A 156 22.98 -3.30 -15.96
N PRO A 157 24.31 -3.10 -16.07
CA PRO A 157 25.20 -2.98 -14.92
C PRO A 157 24.73 -1.92 -13.91
N GLY A 158 24.52 -2.32 -12.65
CA GLY A 158 24.17 -1.43 -11.54
C GLY A 158 22.74 -0.86 -11.54
N ALA A 159 21.91 -1.18 -12.54
CA ALA A 159 20.53 -0.66 -12.62
C ALA A 159 19.64 -1.15 -11.46
N GLY A 160 19.83 -2.41 -11.05
CA GLY A 160 19.12 -3.02 -9.92
C GLY A 160 19.46 -2.42 -8.56
N ASP A 161 20.65 -1.85 -8.38
CA ASP A 161 21.11 -1.28 -7.10
C ASP A 161 20.24 -0.10 -6.65
N LEU A 162 19.65 0.61 -7.62
CA LEU A 162 18.77 1.73 -7.34
C LEU A 162 17.52 1.27 -6.56
N CYS A 163 16.94 0.12 -6.90
CA CYS A 163 15.80 -0.44 -6.17
C CYS A 163 16.14 -0.64 -4.69
N ALA A 164 17.26 -1.35 -4.44
CA ALA A 164 17.73 -1.63 -3.09
C ALA A 164 18.06 -0.36 -2.32
N ARG A 165 18.61 0.67 -2.99
CA ARG A 165 18.90 1.98 -2.39
C ARG A 165 17.62 2.70 -1.95
N VAL A 166 16.58 2.71 -2.78
CA VAL A 166 15.28 3.34 -2.46
C VAL A 166 14.62 2.63 -1.28
N ILE A 167 14.60 1.30 -1.28
CA ILE A 167 14.03 0.51 -0.18
C ILE A 167 14.78 0.78 1.13
N ARG A 168 16.12 0.80 1.13
CA ARG A 168 16.91 1.12 2.33
C ARG A 168 16.60 2.53 2.86
N HIS A 169 16.55 3.51 1.98
CA HIS A 169 16.24 4.89 2.35
C HIS A 169 14.85 5.04 2.98
N ALA A 170 13.85 4.31 2.45
CA ALA A 170 12.51 4.28 3.04
C ALA A 170 12.52 3.61 4.43
N ARG A 171 13.24 2.49 4.59
CA ARG A 171 13.36 1.78 5.89
C ARG A 171 14.06 2.60 6.95
N GLU A 172 15.12 3.34 6.59
CA GLU A 172 15.82 4.27 7.49
C GLU A 172 14.90 5.37 8.03
N ARG A 173 13.77 5.62 7.35
CA ARG A 173 12.71 6.56 7.77
C ARG A 173 11.51 5.87 8.41
N GLY A 174 11.64 4.60 8.79
CA GLY A 174 10.60 3.85 9.48
C GLY A 174 9.52 3.25 8.58
N ALA A 175 9.75 3.15 7.26
CA ALA A 175 8.79 2.50 6.37
C ALA A 175 8.59 1.02 6.73
N TRP A 176 7.33 0.60 6.79
CA TRP A 176 6.96 -0.81 6.83
C TRP A 176 7.04 -1.40 5.42
N THR A 177 7.99 -2.31 5.20
CA THR A 177 8.13 -3.04 3.93
C THR A 177 7.34 -4.33 3.98
N ALA A 178 6.40 -4.50 3.05
CA ALA A 178 5.54 -5.66 2.95
C ALA A 178 5.13 -5.92 1.50
N THR A 179 4.50 -7.07 1.26
CA THR A 179 3.90 -7.38 -0.04
C THR A 179 2.67 -6.49 -0.28
N ALA A 180 2.26 -6.32 -1.54
CA ALA A 180 1.12 -5.50 -1.87
C ALA A 180 -0.18 -6.07 -1.28
N GLY A 181 -0.33 -7.39 -1.25
CA GLY A 181 -1.45 -8.05 -0.59
C GLY A 181 -1.48 -7.84 0.93
N ALA A 182 -0.32 -7.83 1.60
CA ALA A 182 -0.26 -7.53 3.04
C ALA A 182 -0.68 -6.09 3.33
N ILE A 183 -0.26 -5.15 2.49
CA ILE A 183 -0.65 -3.73 2.57
C ILE A 183 -2.16 -3.59 2.30
N ALA A 184 -2.70 -4.26 1.28
CA ALA A 184 -4.13 -4.23 0.97
C ALA A 184 -4.97 -4.84 2.09
N ALA A 185 -4.53 -5.95 2.69
CA ALA A 185 -5.19 -6.56 3.84
C ALA A 185 -5.16 -5.65 5.07
N TRP A 186 -4.02 -5.01 5.35
CA TRP A 186 -3.91 -4.02 6.42
C TRP A 186 -4.82 -2.82 6.18
N TRP A 187 -4.85 -2.29 4.96
CA TRP A 187 -5.68 -1.13 4.60
C TRP A 187 -7.17 -1.43 4.78
N ARG A 188 -7.63 -2.61 4.34
CA ARG A 188 -9.00 -3.10 4.58
C ARG A 188 -9.35 -3.18 6.05
N ARG A 189 -8.50 -3.81 6.86
CA ARG A 189 -8.71 -3.89 8.32
C ARG A 189 -8.79 -2.49 8.92
N ARG A 190 -7.87 -1.60 8.55
CA ARG A 190 -7.89 -0.20 9.01
C ARG A 190 -9.20 0.51 8.64
N THR A 191 -9.69 0.37 7.41
CA THR A 191 -10.95 1.00 6.97
C THR A 191 -12.17 0.40 7.66
N ALA A 192 -12.17 -0.90 7.96
CA ALA A 192 -13.25 -1.59 8.66
C ALA A 192 -13.23 -1.39 10.19
N SER A 193 -12.21 -0.72 10.73
CA SER A 193 -12.01 -0.48 12.15
C SER A 193 -12.14 1.01 12.50
N PRO A 194 -13.34 1.62 12.39
CA PRO A 194 -13.53 3.03 12.69
C PRO A 194 -13.29 3.30 14.18
N VAL A 195 -12.58 4.39 14.47
CA VAL A 195 -12.42 4.92 15.83
C VAL A 195 -13.49 5.97 16.04
N GLY A 196 -14.39 5.73 16.99
CA GLY A 196 -15.36 6.73 17.44
C GLY A 196 -14.69 7.74 18.36
N TRP A 197 -15.17 8.99 18.36
CA TRP A 197 -14.67 10.00 19.28
C TRP A 197 -15.78 10.96 19.73
N ALA A 198 -15.66 11.46 20.96
CA ALA A 198 -16.46 12.54 21.51
C ALA A 198 -15.58 13.42 22.40
N ALA A 199 -15.79 14.74 22.37
CA ALA A 199 -15.05 15.68 23.21
C ALA A 199 -16.01 16.62 23.95
N GLY A 200 -15.78 16.81 25.25
CA GLY A 200 -16.56 17.68 26.12
C GLY A 200 -15.97 17.75 27.53
N ASP A 201 -16.19 18.84 28.25
CA ASP A 201 -15.77 19.01 29.64
C ASP A 201 -14.28 18.67 29.91
N GLY A 202 -13.40 19.08 28.99
CA GLY A 202 -11.94 18.82 29.06
C GLY A 202 -11.56 17.34 28.90
N THR A 203 -12.45 16.51 28.35
CA THR A 203 -12.24 15.06 28.16
C THR A 203 -12.49 14.68 26.71
N LEU A 204 -11.53 14.01 26.10
CA LEU A 204 -11.62 13.36 24.80
C LEU A 204 -11.84 11.86 25.05
N ARG A 205 -13.00 11.35 24.65
CA ARG A 205 -13.36 9.94 24.73
C ARG A 205 -13.19 9.30 23.36
N LEU A 206 -12.31 8.32 23.25
CA LEU A 206 -12.09 7.51 22.05
C LEU A 206 -12.72 6.13 22.25
N SER A 207 -13.38 5.62 21.23
CA SER A 207 -13.99 4.29 21.21
C SER A 207 -13.34 3.45 20.12
N PHE A 208 -12.78 2.30 20.49
CA PHE A 208 -12.06 1.40 19.60
C PHE A 208 -12.89 0.15 19.30
N PRO A 209 -12.79 -0.42 18.08
CA PRO A 209 -13.42 -1.68 17.75
C PRO A 209 -12.78 -2.84 18.50
N ALA A 210 -13.57 -3.87 18.83
CA ALA A 210 -13.11 -5.06 19.53
C ALA A 210 -12.20 -5.95 18.66
N GLY A 211 -11.23 -6.65 19.27
CA GLY A 211 -10.33 -7.59 18.57
C GLY A 211 -9.23 -6.90 17.75
N GLY A 212 -8.86 -5.69 18.16
CA GLY A 212 -7.89 -4.85 17.47
C GLY A 212 -6.45 -5.10 17.90
N GLU A 213 -5.95 -6.35 17.83
CA GLU A 213 -4.54 -6.63 18.10
C GLU A 213 -3.64 -5.70 17.25
N GLY A 214 -2.73 -4.99 17.92
CA GLY A 214 -1.80 -4.07 17.26
C GLY A 214 -2.41 -2.76 16.75
N THR A 215 -3.64 -2.40 17.16
CA THR A 215 -4.26 -1.13 16.79
C THR A 215 -3.57 0.05 17.48
N ALA A 216 -3.05 0.99 16.70
CA ALA A 216 -2.62 2.30 17.18
C ALA A 216 -3.51 3.39 16.59
N ALA A 217 -3.73 4.46 17.34
CA ALA A 217 -4.55 5.59 16.92
C ALA A 217 -3.68 6.83 16.79
N ASP A 218 -3.75 7.47 15.62
CA ASP A 218 -3.29 8.85 15.47
C ASP A 218 -4.42 9.79 15.88
N ILE A 219 -4.14 10.68 16.82
CA ILE A 219 -5.04 11.70 17.33
C ILE A 219 -4.46 13.04 16.90
N LEU A 220 -5.26 13.84 16.19
CA LEU A 220 -4.91 15.21 15.85
C LEU A 220 -5.75 16.15 16.70
N LEU A 221 -5.12 16.85 17.62
CA LEU A 221 -5.74 17.87 18.45
C LEU A 221 -5.78 19.21 17.71
N PRO A 222 -6.72 20.11 18.04
CA PRO A 222 -6.66 21.48 17.55
C PRO A 222 -5.36 22.19 17.99
N PRO A 223 -4.87 23.18 17.22
CA PRO A 223 -3.72 23.99 17.64
C PRO A 223 -3.93 24.60 19.04
N GLY A 224 -2.88 24.60 19.87
CA GLY A 224 -2.97 25.06 21.27
C GLY A 224 -3.55 24.04 22.24
N CYS A 225 -4.06 22.90 21.76
CA CYS A 225 -4.54 21.84 22.62
C CYS A 225 -3.48 20.75 22.87
N THR A 226 -3.41 20.27 24.11
CA THR A 226 -2.61 19.11 24.52
C THR A 226 -3.52 18.10 25.21
N ALA A 227 -3.15 16.81 25.17
CA ALA A 227 -3.89 15.77 25.87
C ALA A 227 -2.96 14.80 26.60
N ALA A 228 -3.35 14.40 27.80
CA ALA A 228 -2.64 13.41 28.60
C ALA A 228 -3.11 12.00 28.22
N VAL A 229 -2.17 11.13 27.87
CA VAL A 229 -2.43 9.70 27.61
C VAL A 229 -2.52 8.97 28.95
N PRO A 230 -3.66 8.34 29.30
CA PRO A 230 -3.80 7.62 30.56
C PRO A 230 -2.98 6.33 30.55
N GLY A 231 -2.67 5.77 31.73
CA GLY A 231 -1.83 4.57 31.89
C GLY A 231 -2.38 3.28 31.27
N GLN A 232 -3.58 3.31 30.70
CA GLN A 232 -4.18 2.20 29.94
C GLN A 232 -3.65 2.12 28.49
N ALA A 233 -2.93 3.16 28.02
CA ALA A 233 -2.31 3.21 26.71
C ALA A 233 -0.90 3.81 26.83
N ARG A 234 -0.06 3.54 25.84
CA ARG A 234 1.26 4.20 25.73
C ARG A 234 1.25 5.23 24.61
N LEU A 235 1.97 6.32 24.84
CA LEU A 235 2.31 7.30 23.81
C LEU A 235 3.51 6.79 23.02
N LEU A 236 3.33 6.50 21.73
CA LEU A 236 4.43 6.13 20.84
C LEU A 236 5.17 7.35 20.30
N TYR A 237 4.45 8.45 20.08
CA TYR A 237 4.96 9.65 19.46
C TYR A 237 4.07 10.85 19.77
N SER A 238 4.68 12.02 19.91
CA SER A 238 4.01 13.31 20.07
C SER A 238 4.77 14.37 19.28
N ASP A 239 4.08 15.09 18.41
CA ASP A 239 4.62 16.23 17.66
C ASP A 239 3.55 17.30 17.47
N GLY A 240 3.68 18.37 18.25
CA GLY A 240 2.68 19.44 18.35
C GLY A 240 1.26 18.88 18.58
N PRO A 241 0.31 19.08 17.64
CA PRO A 241 -1.06 18.61 17.78
C PRO A 241 -1.24 17.09 17.59
N ARG A 242 -0.24 16.36 17.10
CA ARG A 242 -0.37 14.95 16.76
C ARG A 242 0.14 14.05 17.88
N LEU A 243 -0.70 13.14 18.35
CA LEU A 243 -0.37 12.08 19.30
C LEU A 243 -0.60 10.72 18.65
N ARG A 244 0.30 9.76 18.87
CA ARG A 244 0.06 8.35 18.52
C ARG A 244 -0.04 7.51 19.77
N VAL A 245 -1.23 6.97 20.03
CA VAL A 245 -1.48 6.06 21.16
C VAL A 245 -1.50 4.62 20.69
N ALA A 246 -0.98 3.72 21.52
CA ALA A 246 -0.91 2.29 21.24
C ALA A 246 -1.21 1.48 22.51
N PRO A 247 -1.55 0.19 22.38
CA PRO A 247 -1.70 -0.68 23.54
C PRO A 247 -0.39 -0.84 24.30
N LEU A 248 -0.50 -1.20 25.57
CA LEU A 248 0.64 -1.70 26.33
C LEU A 248 1.16 -3.00 25.69
N PRO A 249 2.44 -3.36 25.90
CA PRO A 249 2.98 -4.61 25.37
C PRO A 249 2.13 -5.82 25.80
N GLY A 250 1.69 -6.62 24.83
CA GLY A 250 0.87 -7.82 25.08
C GLY A 250 -0.59 -7.56 25.42
N THR A 251 -1.10 -6.32 25.26
CA THR A 251 -2.51 -5.98 25.48
C THR A 251 -3.15 -5.42 24.21
N GLU A 252 -4.47 -5.21 24.25
CA GLU A 252 -5.20 -4.38 23.29
C GLU A 252 -5.44 -2.97 23.84
N LEU A 253 -5.85 -2.03 22.99
CA LEU A 253 -6.42 -0.77 23.47
C LEU A 253 -7.74 -1.08 24.17
N PRO A 254 -8.08 -0.39 25.27
CA PRO A 254 -9.39 -0.56 25.88
C PRO A 254 -10.48 -0.15 24.89
N ALA A 255 -11.66 -0.77 24.99
CA ALA A 255 -12.81 -0.42 24.14
C ALA A 255 -13.14 1.08 24.20
N ILE A 256 -12.87 1.71 25.35
CA ILE A 256 -12.98 3.16 25.56
C ILE A 256 -11.67 3.66 26.20
N LEU A 257 -11.11 4.73 25.65
CA LEU A 257 -9.98 5.46 26.21
C LEU A 257 -10.39 6.91 26.47
N GLU A 258 -10.28 7.36 27.72
CA GLU A 258 -10.57 8.73 28.10
C GLU A 258 -9.28 9.51 28.35
N MET A 259 -9.09 10.60 27.61
CA MET A 259 -7.92 11.45 27.67
C MET A 259 -8.34 12.84 28.13
N LYS A 260 -7.68 13.36 29.16
CA LYS A 260 -7.88 14.77 29.56
C LYS A 260 -7.14 15.67 28.57
N TYR A 261 -7.82 16.69 28.05
CA TYR A 261 -7.21 17.67 27.16
C TYR A 261 -7.40 19.09 27.69
N THR A 262 -6.43 19.95 27.38
CA THR A 262 -6.43 21.37 27.72
C THR A 262 -6.10 22.16 26.46
N CYS A 263 -6.81 23.27 26.21
CA CYS A 263 -6.53 24.18 25.10
C CYS A 263 -6.15 25.55 25.65
N SER A 264 -5.03 26.10 25.19
CA SER A 264 -4.55 27.46 25.50
C SER A 264 -5.09 28.50 24.54
#